data_AF-C5LPR3-F1
#
_entry.id   AF-C5LPR3-F1
#
_cell.length_a   1.000
_cell.length_b   1.000
_cell.length_c   1.000
_cell.angle_alpha   90.00
_cell.angle_beta   90.00
_cell.angle_gamma   90.00
#
_symmetry.space_group_name_H-M   'P 1'
#
loop_
_entity.id
_entity.type
_entity.pdbx_description
1 polymer ?
#
loop_
_entity_poly.entity_id
_entity_poly.type
_entity_poly.pdbx_seq_one_letter_code
_entity_poly.pdbx_strand_id
1 'polypeptide(L)'
;MGVQAAVAIVANIIYVPLTRYLVPARIGFIGQIICVVVIAVPWIYNLYAAVFLGMLVNIGGNLYFGGLPYFNAVISPPKKRGLINSLVIAMSNAGGICGPLLAGVLYDMSPVHHAYPFYMSTAMAVIGAASCFGIDRGIKHALDLLDKMRMAQRKAESSSKSLVSSPTTSSAAFSTVTAADKSQQQPSNFVAREA
;
A
#
# COMPACT_ATOMS: atom_id res chain seq x y z
N MET A 1 0.23 -14.88 24.85
CA MET A 1 -0.30 -13.58 24.39
C MET A 1 0.67 -12.41 24.61
N GLY A 2 0.95 -11.97 25.85
CA GLY A 2 1.72 -10.72 26.10
C GLY A 2 3.05 -10.55 25.35
N VAL A 3 3.94 -11.55 25.38
CA VAL A 3 5.26 -11.48 24.70
C VAL A 3 5.11 -11.34 23.18
N GLN A 4 4.17 -12.06 22.57
CA GLN A 4 3.89 -11.97 21.13
C GLN A 4 3.31 -10.60 20.73
N ALA A 5 2.50 -9.97 21.58
CA ALA A 5 2.02 -8.62 21.37
C ALA A 5 3.15 -7.57 21.49
N ALA A 6 4.08 -7.76 22.43
CA ALA A 6 5.27 -6.89 22.53
C ALA A 6 6.16 -7.00 21.28
N VAL A 7 6.40 -8.20 20.76
CA VAL A 7 7.12 -8.42 19.48
C VAL A 7 6.41 -7.72 18.32
N ALA A 8 5.08 -7.79 18.25
CA ALA A 8 4.29 -7.09 17.23
C ALA A 8 4.44 -5.55 17.31
N ILE A 9 4.43 -4.97 18.51
CA ILE A 9 4.63 -3.52 18.70
C ILE A 9 6.05 -3.11 18.28
N VAL A 10 7.08 -3.83 18.72
CA VAL A 10 8.48 -3.55 18.34
C VAL A 10 8.70 -3.70 16.84
N ALA A 11 8.14 -4.75 16.22
CA ALA A 11 8.21 -4.94 14.77
C ALA A 11 7.57 -3.77 14.00
N ASN A 12 6.40 -3.27 14.44
CA ASN A 12 5.76 -2.11 13.83
C ASN A 12 6.56 -0.81 14.01
N ILE A 13 7.19 -0.60 15.18
CA ILE A 13 8.06 0.56 15.42
C ILE A 13 9.29 0.55 14.48
N ILE A 14 9.88 -0.62 14.24
CA ILE A 14 11.01 -0.80 13.30
C ILE A 14 10.54 -0.71 11.83
N TYR A 15 9.29 -1.09 11.54
CA TYR A 15 8.71 -1.04 10.20
C TYR A 15 8.53 0.39 9.67
N VAL A 16 8.07 1.33 10.52
CA VAL A 16 7.83 2.73 10.14
C VAL A 16 9.05 3.41 9.49
N PRO A 17 10.28 3.41 10.07
CA PRO A 17 11.46 3.96 9.39
C PRO A 17 11.88 3.12 8.17
N LEU A 18 11.66 1.80 8.16
CA LEU A 18 12.05 0.92 7.06
C LEU A 18 11.26 1.20 5.76
N THR A 19 9.98 1.56 5.87
CA THR A 19 9.16 1.97 4.70
C THR A 19 9.64 3.23 3.99
N ARG A 20 10.49 4.05 4.62
CA ARG A 20 11.10 5.22 3.96
C ARG A 20 12.16 4.83 2.92
N TYR A 21 12.76 3.65 3.06
CA TYR A 21 13.86 3.17 2.20
C TYR A 21 13.42 2.08 1.22
N LEU A 22 12.37 1.33 1.52
CA LEU A 22 11.88 0.23 0.70
C LEU A 22 10.42 0.42 0.31
N VAL A 23 10.11 0.18 -0.97
CA VAL A 23 8.73 0.12 -1.47
C VAL A 23 7.94 -0.86 -0.59
N PRO A 24 6.87 -0.43 0.11
CA PRO A 24 6.26 -1.25 1.15
C PRO A 24 5.79 -2.64 0.64
N ALA A 25 5.51 -2.77 -0.67
CA ALA A 25 4.96 -3.99 -1.27
C ALA A 25 6.00 -5.12 -1.30
N ARG A 26 7.29 -4.75 -1.41
CA ARG A 26 8.40 -5.68 -1.27
C ARG A 26 8.57 -6.13 0.18
N ILE A 27 8.32 -5.24 1.15
CA ILE A 27 8.40 -5.59 2.57
C ILE A 27 7.25 -6.55 2.94
N GLY A 28 6.03 -6.29 2.46
CA GLY A 28 4.90 -7.21 2.62
C GLY A 28 5.13 -8.58 1.97
N PHE A 29 5.74 -8.61 0.78
CA PHE A 29 6.17 -9.85 0.11
C PHE A 29 7.19 -10.65 0.94
N ILE A 30 8.23 -9.98 1.46
CA ILE A 30 9.23 -10.60 2.35
C ILE A 30 8.57 -11.13 3.62
N GLY A 31 7.65 -10.36 4.22
CA GLY A 31 6.87 -10.79 5.39
C GLY A 31 6.09 -12.08 5.13
N GLN A 32 5.41 -12.20 3.99
CA GLN A 32 4.69 -13.41 3.61
C GLN A 32 5.61 -14.60 3.30
N ILE A 33 6.81 -14.37 2.74
CA ILE A 33 7.83 -15.43 2.59
C ILE A 33 8.31 -15.94 3.95
N ILE A 34 8.50 -15.05 4.95
CA ILE A 34 8.85 -15.47 6.31
C ILE A 34 7.74 -16.35 6.92
N CYS A 35 6.47 -16.07 6.63
CA CYS A 35 5.35 -16.91 7.06
C CYS A 35 5.38 -18.33 6.46
N VAL A 36 5.94 -18.54 5.26
CA VAL A 36 6.08 -19.88 4.63
C VAL A 36 6.95 -20.83 5.47
N VAL A 37 7.85 -20.31 6.30
CA VAL A 37 8.69 -21.10 7.22
C VAL A 37 7.84 -21.92 8.21
N VAL A 38 6.58 -21.54 8.45
CA VAL A 38 5.63 -22.31 9.27
C VAL A 38 5.42 -23.75 8.77
N ILE A 39 5.70 -24.03 7.49
CA ILE A 39 5.67 -25.40 6.96
C ILE A 39 6.58 -26.35 7.75
N ALA A 40 7.67 -25.85 8.35
CA ALA A 40 8.64 -26.68 9.06
C ALA A 40 8.13 -27.19 10.43
N VAL A 41 7.08 -26.58 11.00
CA VAL A 41 6.58 -26.90 12.36
C VAL A 41 6.26 -28.37 12.60
N PRO A 42 5.62 -29.14 11.68
CA PRO A 42 5.24 -30.54 11.92
C PRO A 42 6.43 -31.51 12.09
N TRP A 43 7.64 -31.11 11.67
CA TRP A 43 8.87 -31.91 11.82
C TRP A 43 9.71 -31.50 13.04
N ILE A 44 9.23 -30.55 13.84
CA ILE A 44 9.97 -29.98 14.98
C ILE A 44 9.41 -30.55 16.29
N TYR A 45 10.14 -31.52 16.85
CA TYR A 45 9.83 -32.14 18.15
C TYR A 45 10.31 -31.30 19.36
N ASN A 46 10.95 -30.15 19.13
CA ASN A 46 11.47 -29.27 20.18
C ASN A 46 10.55 -28.04 20.37
N LEU A 47 9.93 -27.94 21.55
CA LEU A 47 9.02 -26.86 21.93
C LEU A 47 9.63 -25.46 21.75
N TYR A 48 10.92 -25.26 22.06
CA TYR A 48 11.58 -23.96 21.92
C TYR A 48 11.70 -23.54 20.45
N ALA A 49 11.97 -24.48 19.55
CA ALA A 49 12.03 -24.21 18.12
C ALA A 49 10.63 -23.92 17.55
N ALA A 50 9.58 -24.64 17.97
CA ALA A 50 8.20 -24.33 17.58
C ALA A 50 7.77 -22.93 18.04
N VAL A 51 8.11 -22.53 19.27
CA VAL A 51 7.87 -21.16 19.78
C VAL A 51 8.63 -20.11 18.98
N PHE A 52 9.89 -20.37 18.62
CA PHE A 52 10.71 -19.47 17.80
C PHE A 52 10.12 -19.28 16.39
N LEU A 53 9.67 -20.35 15.73
CA LEU A 53 8.93 -20.25 14.46
C LEU A 53 7.63 -19.43 14.63
N GLY A 54 6.89 -19.64 15.72
CA GLY A 54 5.70 -18.84 16.04
C GLY A 54 6.00 -17.33 16.17
N MET A 55 7.19 -16.95 16.67
CA MET A 55 7.63 -15.56 16.68
C MET A 55 7.99 -15.04 15.28
N LEU A 56 8.68 -15.84 14.46
CA LEU A 56 9.03 -15.48 13.08
C LEU A 56 7.78 -15.23 12.21
N VAL A 57 6.78 -16.11 12.28
CA VAL A 57 5.50 -15.95 11.57
C VAL A 57 4.77 -14.69 12.03
N ASN A 58 4.81 -14.38 13.32
CA ASN A 58 4.21 -13.17 13.86
C ASN A 58 4.93 -11.89 13.35
N ILE A 59 6.27 -11.91 13.27
CA ILE A 59 7.06 -10.82 12.66
C ILE A 59 6.69 -10.65 11.18
N GLY A 60 6.63 -11.75 10.41
CA GLY A 60 6.25 -11.73 9.00
C GLY A 60 4.84 -11.17 8.76
N GLY A 61 3.88 -11.60 9.58
CA GLY A 61 2.51 -11.07 9.58
C GLY A 61 2.43 -9.58 9.89
N ASN A 62 3.14 -9.09 10.91
CA ASN A 62 3.19 -7.65 11.21
C ASN A 62 3.84 -6.83 10.09
N LEU A 63 4.88 -7.36 9.43
CA LEU A 63 5.50 -6.72 8.26
C LEU A 63 4.52 -6.53 7.09
N TYR A 64 3.61 -7.49 6.90
CA TYR A 64 2.53 -7.39 5.92
C TYR A 64 1.43 -6.40 6.37
N PHE A 65 1.00 -6.47 7.63
CA PHE A 65 -0.02 -5.58 8.19
C PHE A 65 0.40 -4.10 8.26
N GLY A 66 1.66 -3.81 8.59
CA GLY A 66 2.19 -2.44 8.56
C GLY A 66 2.19 -1.83 7.15
N GLY A 67 2.30 -2.65 6.09
CA GLY A 67 2.31 -2.19 4.70
C GLY A 67 0.95 -1.93 4.08
N LEU A 68 -0.09 -2.63 4.56
CA LEU A 68 -1.45 -2.57 4.01
C LEU A 68 -2.03 -1.14 3.87
N PRO A 69 -1.90 -0.23 4.85
CA PRO A 69 -2.37 1.15 4.71
C PRO A 69 -1.67 1.91 3.57
N TYR A 70 -0.38 1.64 3.34
CA TYR A 70 0.39 2.30 2.28
C TYR A 70 0.00 1.78 0.89
N PHE A 71 -0.33 0.49 0.71
CA PHE A 71 -0.88 -0.02 -0.55
C PHE A 71 -2.21 0.63 -0.88
N ASN A 72 -3.11 0.63 0.10
CA ASN A 72 -4.43 1.23 -0.04
C ASN A 72 -4.29 2.71 -0.44
N ALA A 73 -3.41 3.48 0.22
CA ALA A 73 -3.19 4.88 -0.13
C ALA A 73 -2.71 5.12 -1.56
N VAL A 74 -1.80 4.28 -2.08
CA VAL A 74 -1.26 4.44 -3.46
C VAL A 74 -2.29 4.04 -4.52
N ILE A 75 -3.04 2.96 -4.30
CA ILE A 75 -3.96 2.38 -5.30
C ILE A 75 -5.31 3.11 -5.31
N SER A 76 -5.79 3.60 -4.16
CA SER A 76 -7.14 4.14 -4.06
C SER A 76 -7.22 5.66 -4.25
N PRO A 77 -8.23 6.16 -5.00
CA PRO A 77 -8.42 7.59 -5.20
C PRO A 77 -8.83 8.28 -3.89
N PRO A 78 -8.42 9.54 -3.65
CA PRO A 78 -8.54 10.22 -2.36
C PRO A 78 -9.95 10.16 -1.75
N LYS A 79 -11.01 10.29 -2.56
CA LYS A 79 -12.42 10.23 -2.12
C LYS A 79 -12.90 8.85 -1.65
N LYS A 80 -12.19 7.75 -1.96
CA LYS A 80 -12.61 6.37 -1.62
C LYS A 80 -11.62 5.61 -0.71
N ARG A 81 -10.50 6.24 -0.30
CA ARG A 81 -9.45 5.57 0.50
C ARG A 81 -9.97 4.97 1.80
N GLY A 82 -10.84 5.70 2.52
CA GLY A 82 -11.42 5.24 3.78
C GLY A 82 -12.26 3.96 3.61
N LEU A 83 -13.08 3.87 2.57
CA LEU A 83 -13.91 2.70 2.25
C LEU A 83 -13.07 1.47 1.90
N ILE A 84 -12.00 1.66 1.10
CA ILE A 84 -11.11 0.57 0.71
C ILE A 84 -10.30 0.09 1.91
N ASN A 85 -9.83 1.00 2.76
CA ASN A 85 -9.11 0.64 3.97
C ASN A 85 -10.00 -0.09 5.00
N SER A 86 -11.25 0.35 5.19
CA SER A 86 -12.19 -0.35 6.09
C SER A 86 -12.58 -1.73 5.56
N LEU A 87 -12.78 -1.90 4.25
CA LEU A 87 -13.02 -3.21 3.62
C LEU A 87 -11.84 -4.17 3.83
N VAL A 88 -10.61 -3.68 3.65
CA VAL A 88 -9.39 -4.47 3.84
C VAL A 88 -9.20 -4.89 5.30
N ILE A 89 -9.48 -4.00 6.26
CA ILE A 89 -9.46 -4.33 7.70
C ILE A 89 -10.59 -5.32 8.04
N ALA A 90 -11.79 -5.17 7.48
CA ALA A 90 -12.89 -6.09 7.69
C ALA A 90 -12.57 -7.51 7.19
N MET A 91 -11.98 -7.63 5.99
CA MET A 91 -11.50 -8.92 5.46
C MET A 91 -10.39 -9.54 6.33
N SER A 92 -9.51 -8.70 6.89
CA SER A 92 -8.44 -9.15 7.80
C SER A 92 -9.02 -9.72 9.10
N ASN A 93 -10.03 -9.06 9.68
CA ASN A 93 -10.73 -9.53 10.87
C ASN A 93 -11.54 -10.81 10.59
N ALA A 94 -12.17 -10.91 9.41
CA ALA A 94 -12.83 -12.15 8.98
C ALA A 94 -11.82 -13.31 8.88
N GLY A 95 -10.64 -13.08 8.30
CA GLY A 95 -9.54 -14.04 8.31
C GLY A 95 -9.08 -14.43 9.74
N GLY A 96 -9.05 -13.48 10.66
CA GLY A 96 -8.73 -13.72 12.07
C GLY A 96 -9.77 -14.56 12.83
N ILE A 97 -11.04 -14.55 12.41
CA ILE A 97 -12.12 -15.38 12.96
C ILE A 97 -12.15 -16.76 12.28
N CYS A 98 -12.10 -16.80 10.95
CA CYS A 98 -12.14 -18.03 10.18
C CYS A 98 -10.88 -18.89 10.33
N GLY A 99 -9.71 -18.27 10.54
CA GLY A 99 -8.43 -18.97 10.68
C GLY A 99 -8.42 -20.00 11.81
N PRO A 100 -8.70 -19.63 13.08
CA PRO A 100 -8.79 -20.57 14.20
C PRO A 100 -9.86 -21.65 14.01
N LEU A 101 -11.04 -21.29 13.49
CA LEU A 101 -12.13 -22.25 13.23
C LEU A 101 -11.70 -23.31 12.20
N LEU A 102 -11.15 -22.87 11.06
CA LEU A 102 -10.71 -23.76 10.00
C LEU A 102 -9.50 -24.61 10.45
N ALA A 103 -8.56 -24.02 11.19
CA ALA A 103 -7.41 -24.72 11.74
C ALA A 103 -7.82 -25.81 12.75
N GLY A 104 -8.78 -25.54 13.63
CA GLY A 104 -9.32 -26.53 14.58
C GLY A 104 -9.96 -27.71 13.86
N VAL A 105 -10.87 -27.44 12.91
CA VAL A 105 -11.52 -28.50 12.12
C VAL A 105 -10.49 -29.33 11.34
N LEU A 106 -9.45 -28.72 10.75
CA LEU A 106 -8.38 -29.45 10.07
C LEU A 106 -7.48 -30.24 11.02
N TYR A 107 -7.34 -29.81 12.27
CA TYR A 107 -6.57 -30.53 13.30
C TYR A 107 -7.32 -31.79 13.75
N ASP A 108 -8.64 -31.68 13.96
CA ASP A 108 -9.50 -32.78 14.40
C ASP A 108 -9.79 -33.80 13.30
N MET A 109 -9.89 -33.37 12.04
CA MET A 109 -10.13 -34.26 10.88
C MET A 109 -8.95 -35.18 10.54
N SER A 110 -7.75 -34.95 11.07
CA SER A 110 -6.58 -35.81 10.82
C SER A 110 -5.79 -36.13 12.09
N PRO A 111 -6.27 -37.10 12.91
CA PRO A 111 -5.58 -37.53 14.13
C PRO A 111 -4.21 -38.20 13.87
N VAL A 112 -3.88 -38.54 12.62
CA VAL A 112 -2.58 -39.14 12.24
C VAL A 112 -1.57 -38.09 11.77
N HIS A 113 -2.04 -36.96 11.22
CA HIS A 113 -1.19 -35.91 10.66
C HIS A 113 -1.71 -34.51 11.02
N HIS A 114 -1.43 -34.06 12.25
CA HIS A 114 -1.64 -32.66 12.70
C HIS A 114 -0.87 -31.59 11.87
N ALA A 115 -0.23 -31.98 10.76
CA ALA A 115 0.46 -31.13 9.80
C ALA A 115 -0.47 -30.33 8.87
N TYR A 116 -1.68 -30.81 8.58
CA TYR A 116 -2.63 -30.18 7.64
C TYR A 116 -2.90 -28.68 7.85
N PRO A 117 -3.16 -28.16 9.08
CA PRO A 117 -3.35 -26.73 9.28
C PRO A 117 -2.11 -25.90 8.91
N PHE A 118 -0.90 -26.44 9.09
CA PHE A 118 0.35 -25.76 8.71
C PHE A 118 0.55 -25.72 7.20
N TYR A 119 0.18 -26.78 6.47
CA TYR A 119 0.19 -26.78 5.00
C TYR A 119 -0.83 -25.78 4.41
N MET A 120 -2.05 -25.72 4.96
CA MET A 120 -3.04 -24.70 4.55
C MET A 120 -2.56 -23.27 4.85
N SER A 121 -2.00 -23.04 6.04
CA SER A 121 -1.40 -21.74 6.40
C SER A 121 -0.30 -21.33 5.41
N THR A 122 0.56 -22.29 5.03
CA THR A 122 1.62 -22.07 4.04
C THR A 122 1.06 -21.75 2.66
N ALA A 123 0.04 -22.48 2.19
CA ALA A 123 -0.61 -22.19 0.90
C ALA A 123 -1.21 -20.77 0.87
N MET A 124 -1.87 -20.36 1.95
CA MET A 124 -2.41 -19.00 2.09
C MET A 124 -1.32 -17.93 2.14
N ALA A 125 -0.19 -18.20 2.80
CA ALA A 125 0.97 -17.30 2.79
C ALA A 125 1.58 -17.15 1.39
N VAL A 126 1.67 -18.23 0.60
CA VAL A 126 2.14 -18.17 -0.80
C VAL A 126 1.18 -17.37 -1.69
N ILE A 127 -0.14 -17.53 -1.53
CA ILE A 127 -1.15 -16.71 -2.23
C ILE A 127 -1.04 -15.23 -1.81
N GLY A 128 -0.80 -14.97 -0.52
CA GLY A 128 -0.50 -13.64 0.03
C GLY A 128 0.75 -13.01 -0.60
N ALA A 129 1.84 -13.78 -0.73
CA ALA A 129 3.06 -13.32 -1.40
C ALA A 129 2.82 -13.04 -2.90
N ALA A 130 2.13 -13.94 -3.62
CA ALA A 130 1.81 -13.75 -5.04
C ALA A 130 0.97 -12.48 -5.30
N SER A 131 -0.02 -12.21 -4.44
CA SER A 131 -0.83 -11.00 -4.52
C SER A 131 -0.04 -9.72 -4.18
N CYS A 132 0.86 -9.75 -3.18
CA CYS A 132 1.80 -8.64 -2.91
C CYS A 132 2.66 -8.31 -4.14
N PHE A 133 3.16 -9.34 -4.83
CA PHE A 133 3.99 -9.19 -6.03
C PHE A 133 3.19 -8.60 -7.21
N GLY A 134 1.94 -9.02 -7.39
CA GLY A 134 1.01 -8.41 -8.35
C GLY A 134 0.77 -6.92 -8.06
N ILE A 135 0.59 -6.57 -6.78
CA ILE A 135 0.42 -5.19 -6.32
C ILE A 135 1.67 -4.33 -6.58
N ASP A 136 2.88 -4.82 -6.31
CA ASP A 136 4.14 -4.09 -6.60
C ASP A 136 4.27 -3.78 -8.11
N ARG A 137 3.89 -4.72 -8.99
CA ARG A 137 3.83 -4.48 -10.44
C ARG A 137 2.75 -3.47 -10.84
N GLY A 138 1.55 -3.56 -10.25
CA GLY A 138 0.46 -2.62 -10.49
C GLY A 138 0.83 -1.18 -10.10
N ILE A 139 1.45 -0.99 -8.94
CA ILE A 139 1.94 0.32 -8.46
C ILE A 139 2.98 0.90 -9.41
N LYS A 140 3.97 0.09 -9.84
CA LYS A 140 4.99 0.53 -10.82
C LYS A 140 4.37 0.98 -12.13
N HIS A 141 3.38 0.25 -12.63
CA HIS A 141 2.69 0.60 -13.88
C HIS A 141 1.87 1.89 -13.76
N ALA A 142 1.18 2.09 -12.64
CA ALA A 142 0.43 3.33 -12.37
C ALA A 142 1.33 4.56 -12.26
N LEU A 143 2.53 4.43 -11.66
CA LEU A 143 3.52 5.51 -11.58
C LEU A 143 4.09 5.87 -12.95
N ASP A 144 4.48 4.88 -13.76
CA ASP A 144 4.97 5.06 -15.13
C ASP A 144 3.94 5.77 -16.04
N LEU A 145 2.65 5.39 -15.93
CA LEU A 145 1.54 6.10 -16.59
C LEU A 145 1.42 7.56 -16.14
N LEU A 146 1.54 7.84 -14.84
CA LEU A 146 1.45 9.19 -14.28
C LEU A 146 2.58 10.10 -14.78
N ASP A 147 3.80 9.59 -14.82
CA ASP A 147 4.97 10.36 -15.28
C ASP A 147 4.95 10.56 -16.80
N LYS A 148 4.46 9.59 -17.59
CA LYS A 148 4.19 9.77 -19.03
C LYS A 148 3.18 10.90 -19.28
N MET A 149 2.09 10.97 -18.51
CA MET A 149 1.11 12.06 -18.61
C MET A 149 1.72 13.43 -18.25
N ARG A 150 2.52 13.51 -17.18
CA ARG A 150 3.22 14.74 -16.78
C ARG A 150 4.22 15.22 -17.85
N MET A 151 4.96 14.30 -18.47
CA MET A 151 5.90 14.62 -19.55
C MET A 151 5.16 15.08 -20.81
N ALA A 152 4.00 14.51 -21.12
CA ALA A 152 3.14 14.98 -22.21
C ALA A 152 2.59 16.40 -21.94
N GLN A 153 2.11 16.69 -20.72
CA GLN A 153 1.65 18.03 -20.34
C GLN A 153 2.77 19.07 -20.46
N ARG A 154 3.97 18.78 -19.94
CA ARG A 154 5.14 19.68 -20.07
C ARG A 154 5.51 19.96 -21.52
N LYS A 155 5.44 18.95 -22.41
CA LYS A 155 5.66 19.14 -23.85
C LYS A 155 4.58 20.02 -24.50
N ALA A 156 3.32 19.85 -24.12
CA ALA A 156 2.23 20.68 -24.62
C ALA A 156 2.39 22.16 -24.20
N GLU A 157 2.74 22.42 -22.94
CA GLU A 157 3.04 23.77 -22.45
C GLU A 157 4.26 24.40 -23.16
N SER A 158 5.33 23.64 -23.39
CA SER A 158 6.51 24.17 -24.10
C SER A 158 6.21 24.49 -25.57
N SER A 159 5.41 23.66 -26.24
CA SER A 159 4.99 23.89 -27.63
C SER A 159 4.11 25.14 -27.74
N SER A 160 3.14 25.28 -26.83
CA SER A 160 2.26 26.46 -26.77
C SER A 160 3.04 27.76 -26.52
N LYS A 161 4.06 27.74 -25.64
CA LYS A 161 4.94 28.90 -25.44
C LYS A 161 5.76 29.26 -26.68
N SER A 162 6.24 28.27 -27.45
CA SER A 162 6.99 28.53 -28.69
C SER A 162 6.16 29.20 -29.79
N LEU A 163 4.85 28.92 -29.83
CA LEU A 163 3.89 29.53 -30.76
C LEU A 163 3.52 30.98 -30.40
N VAL A 164 3.68 31.39 -29.14
CA VAL A 164 3.45 32.77 -28.69
C VAL A 164 4.71 33.64 -28.82
N SER A 165 5.90 33.03 -28.88
CA SER A 165 7.18 33.73 -28.92
C SER A 165 7.72 34.07 -30.32
N SER A 166 7.00 33.79 -31.40
CA SER A 166 7.38 34.24 -32.75
C SER A 166 7.04 35.73 -32.93
N PRO A 167 8.02 36.65 -33.01
CA PRO A 167 7.74 38.07 -33.14
C PRO A 167 7.42 38.41 -34.59
N THR A 168 6.13 38.61 -34.90
CA THR A 168 5.71 39.22 -36.17
C THR A 168 6.10 40.69 -36.19
N THR A 169 7.31 40.97 -36.69
CA THR A 169 7.73 42.32 -37.06
C THR A 169 7.00 42.78 -38.32
N SER A 170 5.85 43.44 -38.16
CA SER A 170 5.34 44.37 -39.18
C SER A 170 4.68 45.58 -38.52
N SER A 171 5.34 46.73 -38.67
CA SER A 171 4.83 48.04 -38.26
C SER A 171 3.61 48.45 -39.09
N ALA A 172 2.53 48.89 -38.44
CA ALA A 172 1.69 50.02 -38.85
C ALA A 172 0.76 50.44 -37.70
N ALA A 173 0.57 51.75 -37.51
CA ALA A 173 -0.29 52.31 -36.47
C ALA A 173 -1.76 52.42 -36.91
N PHE A 174 -2.72 52.47 -35.96
CA PHE A 174 -3.62 53.64 -35.83
C PHE A 174 -4.44 53.69 -34.52
N SER A 175 -4.54 54.90 -33.96
CA SER A 175 -5.59 55.48 -33.08
C SER A 175 -6.31 54.67 -31.97
N THR A 176 -6.05 55.10 -30.73
CA THR A 176 -7.04 55.49 -29.70
C THR A 176 -8.54 55.26 -29.94
N VAL A 177 -9.19 54.55 -29.01
CA VAL A 177 -10.54 54.87 -28.51
C VAL A 177 -10.53 54.81 -26.98
N THR A 178 -11.14 55.80 -26.34
CA THR A 178 -11.20 55.99 -24.88
C THR A 178 -12.58 55.59 -24.34
N ALA A 179 -12.62 55.19 -23.05
CA ALA A 179 -13.69 55.39 -22.06
C ALA A 179 -14.47 54.16 -21.52
N ALA A 180 -14.57 54.14 -20.19
CA ALA A 180 -15.54 53.43 -19.33
C ALA A 180 -15.54 51.88 -19.39
N ASP A 181 -16.01 51.14 -18.36
CA ASP A 181 -16.78 51.52 -17.18
C ASP A 181 -16.38 50.71 -15.91
N LYS A 182 -17.06 50.98 -14.79
CA LYS A 182 -16.69 50.65 -13.41
C LYS A 182 -17.13 49.26 -12.92
N SER A 183 -16.35 48.79 -11.94
CA SER A 183 -16.82 48.16 -10.67
C SER A 183 -17.32 46.71 -10.63
N GLN A 184 -17.20 46.14 -9.42
CA GLN A 184 -17.70 44.84 -8.93
C GLN A 184 -16.91 43.61 -9.45
N GLN A 185 -16.52 42.61 -8.63
CA GLN A 185 -16.65 42.43 -7.17
C GLN A 185 -15.58 41.44 -6.64
N GLN A 186 -14.88 41.83 -5.57
CA GLN A 186 -14.28 40.95 -4.54
C GLN A 186 -14.88 41.42 -3.19
N PRO A 187 -14.95 40.61 -2.10
CA PRO A 187 -14.03 39.54 -1.69
C PRO A 187 -14.79 38.20 -1.44
N SER A 188 -14.42 37.19 -0.63
CA SER A 188 -13.35 37.00 0.40
C SER A 188 -13.13 35.49 0.71
N ASN A 189 -11.98 35.19 1.33
CA ASN A 189 -11.74 34.12 2.32
C ASN A 189 -12.12 32.65 2.02
N PHE A 190 -11.09 31.78 1.96
CA PHE A 190 -10.99 30.70 2.97
C PHE A 190 -9.52 30.35 3.27
N VAL A 191 -9.14 30.48 4.55
CA VAL A 191 -7.80 30.13 5.06
C VAL A 191 -7.92 28.84 5.89
N ALA A 192 -7.20 27.79 5.47
CA ALA A 192 -6.94 26.54 6.19
C ALA A 192 -5.95 25.73 5.33
N ARG A 193 -4.91 25.06 5.85
CA ARG A 193 -4.55 24.71 7.24
C ARG A 193 -3.03 24.48 7.32
N GLU A 194 -2.41 24.89 8.41
CA GLU A 194 -1.33 24.09 9.01
C GLU A 194 -1.97 23.02 9.92
N ALA A 195 -1.43 21.80 9.88
CA ALA A 195 -1.52 20.74 10.89
C ALA A 195 -0.68 19.53 10.41
#